data_AF-A0A925NSS9-F1
#
_entry.id   AF-A0A925NSS9-F1
#
_cell.length_a   1.000
_cell.length_b   1.000
_cell.length_c   1.000
_cell.angle_alpha   90.00
_cell.angle_beta   90.00
_cell.angle_gamma   90.00
#
_symmetry.space_group_name_H-M   'P 1'
#
loop_
_entity.id
_entity.type
_entity.pdbx_description
1 polymer ?
#
loop_
_entity_poly.entity_id
_entity_poly.type
_entity_poly.pdbx_seq_one_letter_code
_entity_poly.pdbx_strand_id
1 'polypeptide(L)'
;MPVTITFRLNEEDKAHEMSLDELKARIASGTIGPKALVCYRVVTNGEWWSLDNLNLFHTHSPVHHEAGGHLRKKRQMQDEKQYAEKVQADWTRKVLESLPETIVDDCLGFEPFERILGSSETIGVTRLIRCPAFGGIVGVTIVFKKSESLVLTATAAKNPKYKLTAPTIEWINSEIPNWKVLAKRFLAEEVKRQEKHLPLQSLLTPLNNWSDAKTAVQLAPNCVTPTLDGYIYFHRASELGWKMTSSWSNPRHDLTPVQAKLVDAYMPFLSSFLR
;
A
#
# COMPACT_ATOMS: atom_id res chain seq x y z
N MET A 1 -29.41 -3.63 -27.86
CA MET A 1 -29.50 -4.56 -29.01
C MET A 1 -29.30 -5.97 -28.48
N PRO A 2 -30.14 -6.95 -28.84
CA PRO A 2 -29.97 -8.34 -28.40
C PRO A 2 -28.66 -8.90 -28.97
N VAL A 3 -27.92 -9.64 -28.14
CA VAL A 3 -26.67 -10.30 -28.56
C VAL A 3 -27.02 -11.56 -29.33
N THR A 4 -26.70 -11.59 -30.62
CA THR A 4 -26.86 -12.77 -31.48
C THR A 4 -25.58 -13.59 -31.47
N ILE A 5 -25.75 -14.91 -31.41
CA ILE A 5 -24.65 -15.89 -31.41
C ILE A 5 -24.91 -16.97 -32.45
N THR A 6 -23.84 -17.53 -33.01
CA THR A 6 -23.93 -18.65 -33.96
C THR A 6 -23.77 -19.97 -33.21
N PHE A 7 -24.65 -20.92 -33.49
CA PHE A 7 -24.79 -22.18 -32.77
C PHE A 7 -24.96 -23.37 -33.72
N ARG A 8 -24.44 -24.55 -33.35
CA ARG A 8 -24.74 -25.85 -33.99
C ARG A 8 -24.72 -26.97 -32.95
N LEU A 9 -25.55 -27.99 -33.15
CA LEU A 9 -25.64 -29.13 -32.20
C LEU A 9 -24.40 -30.03 -32.28
N ASN A 10 -23.93 -30.31 -33.50
CA ASN A 10 -22.69 -31.04 -33.77
C ASN A 10 -21.90 -30.37 -34.91
N GLU A 11 -20.72 -30.87 -35.24
CA GLU A 11 -19.88 -30.30 -36.31
C GLU A 11 -20.52 -30.36 -37.69
N GLU A 12 -21.31 -31.40 -37.95
CA GLU A 12 -21.99 -31.66 -39.22
C GLU A 12 -23.31 -30.90 -39.36
N ASP A 13 -23.84 -30.37 -38.27
CA ASP A 13 -25.11 -29.65 -38.27
C ASP A 13 -24.97 -28.23 -38.86
N LYS A 14 -26.03 -27.78 -39.52
CA LYS A 14 -26.09 -26.42 -40.06
C LYS A 14 -26.01 -25.40 -38.92
N ALA A 15 -25.21 -24.36 -39.12
CA ALA A 15 -25.13 -23.24 -38.18
C ALA A 15 -26.43 -22.42 -38.20
N HIS A 16 -26.92 -22.09 -37.02
CA HIS A 16 -28.09 -21.25 -36.82
C HIS A 16 -27.73 -20.07 -35.92
N GLU A 17 -28.33 -18.91 -36.19
CA GLU A 17 -28.24 -17.76 -35.31
C GLU A 17 -29.39 -17.78 -34.31
N MET A 18 -29.08 -17.50 -33.06
CA MET A 18 -30.07 -17.32 -32.01
C MET A 18 -29.63 -16.23 -31.03
N SER A 19 -30.57 -15.72 -30.24
CA SER A 19 -30.21 -14.80 -29.17
C SER A 19 -29.52 -15.54 -28.01
N LEU A 20 -28.67 -14.85 -27.26
CA LEU A 20 -28.02 -15.41 -26.08
C LEU A 20 -29.04 -15.91 -25.04
N ASP A 21 -30.16 -15.21 -24.87
CA ASP A 21 -31.18 -15.58 -23.89
C ASP A 21 -31.98 -16.81 -24.33
N GLU A 22 -32.23 -16.95 -25.64
CA GLU A 22 -32.78 -18.18 -26.20
C GLU A 22 -31.86 -19.38 -25.99
N LEU A 23 -30.54 -19.22 -26.20
CA LEU A 23 -29.58 -20.28 -25.92
C LEU A 23 -29.61 -20.68 -24.44
N LYS A 24 -29.59 -19.72 -23.51
CA LYS A 24 -29.66 -20.00 -22.07
C LYS A 24 -30.94 -20.75 -21.70
N ALA A 25 -32.08 -20.34 -22.24
CA ALA A 25 -33.36 -21.01 -21.99
C ALA A 25 -33.34 -22.46 -22.48
N ARG A 26 -32.75 -22.72 -23.65
CA ARG A 26 -32.62 -24.07 -24.23
C ARG A 26 -31.59 -24.95 -23.50
N ILE A 27 -30.54 -24.36 -22.91
CA ILE A 27 -29.63 -25.07 -22.00
C ILE A 27 -30.36 -25.44 -20.71
N ALA A 28 -31.10 -24.48 -20.13
CA ALA A 28 -31.85 -24.68 -18.89
C ALA A 28 -32.95 -25.72 -19.02
N SER A 29 -33.59 -25.83 -20.19
CA SER A 29 -34.56 -26.88 -20.50
C SER A 29 -33.93 -28.24 -20.83
N GLY A 30 -32.60 -28.35 -20.89
CA GLY A 30 -31.88 -29.57 -21.28
C GLY A 30 -31.97 -29.90 -22.77
N THR A 31 -32.51 -29.01 -23.60
CA THR A 31 -32.65 -29.21 -25.06
C THR A 31 -31.30 -29.12 -25.77
N ILE A 32 -30.34 -28.37 -25.20
CA ILE A 32 -28.99 -28.24 -25.72
C ILE A 32 -27.99 -28.83 -24.72
N GLY A 33 -27.20 -29.79 -25.19
CA GLY A 33 -26.22 -30.50 -24.38
C GLY A 33 -24.82 -29.87 -24.37
N PRO A 34 -23.92 -30.39 -23.51
CA PRO A 34 -22.58 -29.82 -23.27
C PRO A 34 -21.65 -29.82 -24.50
N LYS A 35 -21.89 -30.72 -25.46
CA LYS A 35 -21.07 -30.88 -26.67
C LYS A 35 -21.50 -29.99 -27.84
N ALA A 36 -22.63 -29.31 -27.71
CA ALA A 36 -23.04 -28.36 -28.73
C ALA A 36 -22.05 -27.19 -28.85
N LEU A 37 -21.94 -26.63 -30.04
CA LEU A 37 -20.88 -25.70 -30.41
C LEU A 37 -21.44 -24.28 -30.56
N VAL A 38 -20.72 -23.32 -30.02
CA VAL A 38 -21.00 -21.89 -30.15
C VAL A 38 -19.81 -21.18 -30.77
N CYS A 39 -20.10 -20.24 -31.66
CA CYS A 39 -19.15 -19.27 -32.18
C CYS A 39 -19.66 -17.85 -31.89
N TYR A 40 -18.86 -17.07 -31.16
CA TYR A 40 -19.18 -15.69 -30.85
C TYR A 40 -17.91 -14.86 -30.62
N ARG A 41 -17.80 -13.74 -31.33
CA ARG A 41 -16.60 -12.88 -31.35
C ARG A 41 -16.08 -12.49 -29.97
N VAL A 42 -16.96 -12.20 -29.00
CA VAL A 42 -16.54 -11.70 -27.67
C VAL A 42 -16.16 -12.83 -26.71
N VAL A 43 -16.78 -14.01 -26.87
CA VAL A 43 -16.64 -15.11 -25.90
C VAL A 43 -15.67 -16.19 -26.38
N THR A 44 -15.63 -16.46 -27.69
CA THR A 44 -14.82 -17.51 -28.30
C THR A 44 -13.84 -16.96 -29.35
N ASN A 45 -13.66 -15.64 -29.44
CA ASN A 45 -12.83 -14.98 -30.46
C ASN A 45 -13.18 -15.36 -31.92
N GLY A 46 -14.44 -15.75 -32.17
CA GLY A 46 -14.88 -16.17 -33.51
C GLY A 46 -14.53 -17.61 -33.87
N GLU A 47 -14.06 -18.41 -32.91
CA GLU A 47 -13.85 -19.85 -33.07
C GLU A 47 -15.04 -20.66 -32.55
N TRP A 48 -15.17 -21.89 -33.04
CA TRP A 48 -16.17 -22.85 -32.57
C TRP A 48 -15.72 -23.54 -31.30
N TRP A 49 -16.39 -23.29 -30.18
CA TRP A 49 -16.12 -23.95 -28.91
C TRP A 49 -17.33 -24.75 -28.44
N SER A 50 -17.09 -25.90 -27.82
CA SER A 50 -18.15 -26.63 -27.12
C SER A 50 -18.63 -25.87 -25.90
N LEU A 51 -19.92 -26.01 -25.59
CA LEU A 51 -20.56 -25.33 -24.48
C LEU A 51 -19.95 -25.70 -23.12
N ASP A 52 -19.47 -26.94 -22.95
CA ASP A 52 -18.75 -27.37 -21.75
C ASP A 52 -17.44 -26.60 -21.48
N ASN A 53 -16.86 -25.94 -22.49
CA ASN A 53 -15.71 -25.04 -22.36
C ASN A 53 -16.09 -23.61 -21.94
N LEU A 54 -17.38 -23.32 -21.75
CA LEU A 54 -17.89 -22.02 -21.36
C LEU A 54 -18.61 -22.11 -20.02
N ASN A 55 -18.31 -21.19 -19.10
CA ASN A 55 -19.01 -21.13 -17.80
C ASN A 55 -20.53 -20.96 -17.97
N LEU A 56 -20.97 -20.32 -19.06
CA LEU A 56 -22.38 -20.13 -19.40
C LEU A 56 -23.18 -21.44 -19.31
N PHE A 57 -22.65 -22.54 -19.84
CA PHE A 57 -23.34 -23.83 -19.80
C PHE A 57 -23.47 -24.36 -18.39
N HIS A 58 -22.37 -24.34 -17.61
CA HIS A 58 -22.33 -24.83 -16.23
C HIS A 58 -23.24 -24.04 -15.28
N THR A 59 -23.47 -22.76 -15.55
CA THR A 59 -24.35 -21.91 -14.72
C THR A 59 -25.84 -22.15 -15.02
N HIS A 60 -26.20 -22.52 -16.25
CA HIS A 60 -27.59 -22.63 -16.68
C HIS A 60 -28.08 -24.08 -16.88
N SER A 61 -27.17 -25.05 -16.97
CA SER A 61 -27.52 -26.46 -17.11
C SER A 61 -28.26 -26.96 -15.86
N PRO A 62 -29.37 -27.71 -16.01
CA PRO A 62 -30.11 -28.28 -14.88
C PRO A 62 -29.37 -29.45 -14.21
N VAL A 63 -28.36 -30.00 -14.89
CA VAL A 63 -27.55 -31.12 -14.40
C VAL A 63 -26.07 -30.77 -14.41
N HIS A 64 -25.32 -31.34 -13.47
CA HIS A 64 -23.89 -31.15 -13.40
C HIS A 64 -23.18 -31.88 -14.54
N HIS A 65 -22.22 -31.21 -15.16
CA HIS A 65 -21.38 -31.76 -16.22
C HIS A 65 -19.91 -31.40 -15.97
N GLU A 66 -18.99 -32.26 -16.41
CA GLU A 66 -17.58 -31.93 -16.36
C GLU A 66 -17.26 -30.76 -17.31
N ALA A 67 -16.40 -29.85 -16.85
CA ALA A 67 -15.89 -28.77 -17.69
C ALA A 67 -15.09 -29.32 -18.88
N GLY A 68 -15.14 -28.65 -20.03
CA GLY A 68 -14.24 -28.94 -21.14
C GLY A 68 -12.78 -28.55 -20.81
N GLY A 69 -11.82 -29.05 -21.59
CA GLY A 69 -10.39 -28.87 -21.32
C GLY A 69 -9.95 -27.40 -21.22
N HIS A 70 -10.54 -26.51 -22.03
CA HIS A 70 -10.23 -25.08 -21.99
C HIS A 70 -10.70 -24.45 -20.67
N LEU A 71 -11.94 -24.74 -20.25
CA LEU A 71 -12.49 -24.21 -19.01
C LEU A 71 -11.76 -24.76 -17.78
N ARG A 72 -11.37 -26.04 -17.79
CA ARG A 72 -10.53 -26.63 -16.73
C ARG A 72 -9.20 -25.89 -16.61
N LYS A 73 -8.49 -25.70 -17.74
CA LYS A 73 -7.21 -24.97 -17.75
C LYS A 73 -7.38 -23.52 -17.27
N LYS A 74 -8.45 -22.84 -17.69
CA LYS A 74 -8.76 -21.48 -17.24
C LYS A 74 -9.01 -21.42 -15.73
N ARG A 75 -9.81 -22.35 -15.19
CA ARG A 75 -10.05 -22.46 -13.74
C ARG A 75 -8.76 -22.76 -12.98
N GLN A 76 -7.96 -23.72 -13.44
CA GLN A 76 -6.66 -24.02 -12.85
C GLN A 76 -5.75 -22.78 -12.79
N MET A 77 -5.61 -22.03 -13.89
CA MET A 77 -4.81 -20.79 -13.89
C MET A 77 -5.39 -19.72 -12.94
N GLN A 78 -6.71 -19.65 -12.81
CA GLN A 78 -7.36 -18.74 -11.86
C GLN A 78 -7.10 -19.16 -10.41
N ASP A 79 -7.20 -20.46 -10.12
CA ASP A 79 -6.95 -21.02 -8.79
C ASP A 79 -5.47 -20.86 -8.40
N GLU A 80 -4.55 -21.13 -9.33
CA GLU A 80 -3.11 -20.89 -9.15
C GLU A 80 -2.82 -19.40 -8.88
N LYS A 81 -3.47 -18.50 -9.63
CA LYS A 81 -3.35 -17.06 -9.43
C LYS A 81 -3.89 -16.63 -8.06
N GLN A 82 -5.09 -17.08 -7.68
CA GLN A 82 -5.69 -16.77 -6.38
C GLN A 82 -4.86 -17.33 -5.23
N TYR A 83 -4.32 -18.54 -5.40
CA TYR A 83 -3.42 -19.13 -4.44
C TYR A 83 -2.14 -18.29 -4.28
N ALA A 84 -1.50 -17.91 -5.39
CA ALA A 84 -0.32 -17.05 -5.36
C ALA A 84 -0.61 -15.68 -4.71
N GLU A 85 -1.73 -15.05 -5.03
CA GLU A 85 -2.17 -13.79 -4.41
C GLU A 85 -2.39 -13.93 -2.90
N LYS A 86 -3.04 -15.02 -2.47
CA LYS A 86 -3.26 -15.32 -1.04
C LYS A 86 -1.95 -15.52 -0.31
N VAL A 87 -1.05 -16.32 -0.87
CA VAL A 87 0.28 -16.60 -0.29
C VAL A 87 1.10 -15.31 -0.19
N GLN A 88 1.07 -14.46 -1.23
CA GLN A 88 1.73 -13.16 -1.22
C GLN A 88 1.18 -12.24 -0.12
N ALA A 89 -0.14 -12.20 0.05
CA ALA A 89 -0.78 -11.38 1.08
C ALA A 89 -0.40 -11.86 2.49
N ASP A 90 -0.43 -13.17 2.74
CA ASP A 90 -0.03 -13.76 4.01
C ASP A 90 1.45 -13.51 4.32
N TRP A 91 2.33 -13.66 3.32
CA TRP A 91 3.76 -13.38 3.47
C TRP A 91 4.01 -11.89 3.78
N THR A 92 3.37 -10.99 3.03
CA THR A 92 3.46 -9.54 3.22
C THR A 92 3.07 -9.13 4.63
N ARG A 93 1.96 -9.70 5.13
CA ARG A 93 1.48 -9.47 6.50
C ARG A 93 2.52 -9.91 7.53
N LYS A 94 3.06 -11.12 7.42
CA LYS A 94 4.11 -11.63 8.33
C LYS A 94 5.34 -10.73 8.36
N VAL A 95 5.78 -10.24 7.20
CA VAL A 95 6.91 -9.31 7.15
C VAL A 95 6.57 -8.00 7.85
N LEU A 96 5.45 -7.36 7.54
CA LEU A 96 5.05 -6.11 8.19
C LEU A 96 4.93 -6.24 9.72
N GLU A 97 4.39 -7.35 10.21
CA GLU A 97 4.28 -7.66 11.65
C GLU A 97 5.65 -7.85 12.32
N SER A 98 6.66 -8.30 11.57
CA SER A 98 8.01 -8.57 12.09
C SER A 98 8.97 -7.37 12.08
N LEU A 99 8.63 -6.30 11.35
CA LEU A 99 9.50 -5.14 11.22
C LEU A 99 9.46 -4.29 12.51
N PRO A 100 10.62 -3.81 13.00
CA PRO A 100 10.64 -2.93 14.16
C PRO A 100 9.99 -1.58 13.83
N GLU A 101 9.46 -0.89 14.84
CA GLU A 101 8.86 0.45 14.66
C GLU A 101 9.88 1.48 14.12
N THR A 102 11.18 1.26 14.37
CA THR A 102 12.27 2.11 13.89
C THR A 102 12.65 1.87 12.43
N ILE A 103 12.09 0.87 11.75
CA ILE A 103 12.51 0.50 10.40
C ILE A 103 12.52 1.69 9.43
N VAL A 104 11.53 2.59 9.56
CA VAL A 104 11.42 3.76 8.70
C VAL A 104 12.55 4.76 8.98
N ASP A 105 12.97 4.92 10.24
CA ASP A 105 14.14 5.73 10.58
C ASP A 105 15.41 5.15 10.00
N ASP A 106 15.60 3.84 10.16
CA ASP A 106 16.78 3.15 9.69
C ASP A 106 16.86 3.20 8.16
N CYS A 107 15.72 3.07 7.47
CA CYS A 107 15.61 3.21 6.02
C CYS A 107 15.92 4.65 5.56
N LEU A 108 15.43 5.66 6.27
CA LEU A 108 15.82 7.07 6.03
C LEU A 108 17.23 7.39 6.57
N GLY A 109 17.84 6.42 7.26
CA GLY A 109 19.07 6.47 8.02
C GLY A 109 19.19 7.74 8.86
N PHE A 110 18.16 8.00 9.66
CA PHE A 110 18.25 8.94 10.74
C PHE A 110 19.03 8.34 11.91
N GLU A 111 19.72 9.21 12.64
CA GLU A 111 20.37 8.83 13.89
C GLU A 111 19.32 8.49 14.98
N PRO A 112 19.52 7.47 15.82
CA PRO A 112 18.66 7.18 16.96
C PRO A 112 18.61 8.33 17.98
N PHE A 113 17.47 8.51 18.62
CA PHE A 113 17.27 9.60 19.60
C PHE A 113 18.25 9.49 20.77
N GLU A 114 18.55 8.29 21.24
CA GLU A 114 19.47 8.04 22.34
C GLU A 114 20.88 8.61 22.06
N ARG A 115 21.35 8.46 20.81
CA ARG A 115 22.66 8.99 20.42
C ARG A 115 22.61 10.51 20.26
N ILE A 116 21.52 11.06 19.71
CA ILE A 116 21.32 12.51 19.58
C ILE A 116 21.29 13.19 20.97
N LEU A 117 20.58 12.58 21.92
CA LEU A 117 20.42 13.06 23.29
C LEU A 117 21.68 12.86 24.14
N GLY A 118 22.59 11.97 23.73
CA GLY A 118 23.90 11.81 24.36
C GLY A 118 24.85 13.00 24.15
N SER A 119 24.51 13.94 23.26
CA SER A 119 25.26 15.18 23.07
C SER A 119 24.97 16.18 24.20
N SER A 120 26.03 16.76 24.79
CA SER A 120 25.93 17.68 25.94
C SER A 120 25.15 18.97 25.68
N GLU A 121 24.94 19.33 24.41
CA GLU A 121 24.24 20.56 24.01
C GLU A 121 22.76 20.33 23.68
N THR A 122 22.33 19.08 23.55
CA THR A 122 20.96 18.74 23.14
C THR A 122 20.02 18.79 24.34
N ILE A 123 18.96 19.58 24.21
CA ILE A 123 17.89 19.71 25.21
C ILE A 123 16.74 18.74 24.92
N GLY A 124 16.46 18.53 23.63
CA GLY A 124 15.43 17.62 23.17
C GLY A 124 15.52 17.36 21.68
N VAL A 125 14.78 16.37 21.22
CA VAL A 125 14.69 16.02 19.81
C VAL A 125 13.25 15.70 19.45
N THR A 126 12.87 16.07 18.24
CA THR A 126 11.57 15.69 17.68
C THR A 126 11.72 15.26 16.23
N ARG A 127 10.85 14.36 15.78
CA ARG A 127 10.85 13.82 14.43
C ARG A 127 9.43 13.67 13.93
N LEU A 128 9.19 14.13 12.71
CA LEU A 128 7.95 13.88 11.98
C LEU A 128 8.29 13.14 10.68
N ILE A 129 7.62 12.01 10.44
CA ILE A 129 7.70 11.29 9.17
C ILE A 129 6.34 11.33 8.51
N ARG A 130 6.25 11.98 7.36
CA ARG A 130 5.08 12.01 6.50
C ARG A 130 5.12 10.85 5.51
N CYS A 131 4.11 10.00 5.59
CA CYS A 131 3.89 8.85 4.72
C CYS A 131 2.60 9.07 3.92
N PRO A 132 2.68 9.56 2.67
CA PRO A 132 1.52 9.59 1.80
C PRO A 132 1.04 8.17 1.48
N ALA A 133 -0.27 8.01 1.24
CA ALA A 133 -0.85 6.77 0.74
C ALA A 133 -0.19 6.31 -0.57
N PHE A 134 0.14 7.28 -1.44
CA PHE A 134 0.82 7.04 -2.71
C PHE A 134 2.02 7.99 -2.84
N GLY A 135 3.21 7.42 -3.07
CA GLY A 135 4.42 8.18 -3.35
C GLY A 135 5.52 8.06 -2.29
N GLY A 136 6.42 9.03 -2.33
CA GLY A 136 7.62 9.07 -1.50
C GLY A 136 7.38 9.51 -0.07
N ILE A 137 8.26 9.09 0.83
CA ILE A 137 8.20 9.48 2.24
C ILE A 137 9.16 10.65 2.51
N VAL A 138 8.79 11.49 3.47
CA VAL A 138 9.64 12.60 3.94
C VAL A 138 9.71 12.56 5.44
N GLY A 139 10.91 12.54 5.99
CA GLY A 139 11.17 12.69 7.42
C GLY A 139 11.87 14.00 7.72
N VAL A 140 11.54 14.60 8.86
CA VAL A 140 12.22 15.78 9.40
C VAL A 140 12.53 15.50 10.87
N THR A 141 13.80 15.63 11.25
CA THR A 141 14.24 15.64 12.65
C THR A 141 14.66 17.06 13.00
N ILE A 142 14.21 17.57 14.14
CA ILE A 142 14.69 18.82 14.72
C ILE A 142 15.34 18.48 16.05
N VAL A 143 16.63 18.79 16.18
CA VAL A 143 17.38 18.69 17.42
C VAL A 143 17.44 20.08 18.04
N PHE A 144 16.95 20.20 19.27
CA PHE A 144 16.91 21.45 20.01
C PHE A 144 18.17 21.61 20.85
N LYS A 145 18.86 22.74 20.67
CA LYS A 145 19.92 23.21 21.56
C LYS A 145 19.48 24.52 22.24
N LYS A 146 20.36 25.13 23.05
CA LYS A 146 20.05 26.34 23.84
C LYS A 146 19.58 27.53 23.00
N SER A 147 20.23 27.81 21.87
CA SER A 147 19.97 29.00 21.03
C SER A 147 19.73 28.65 19.55
N GLU A 148 20.04 27.43 19.16
CA GLU A 148 19.97 26.97 17.78
C GLU A 148 19.22 25.64 17.69
N SER A 149 18.90 25.27 16.47
CA SER A 149 18.31 24.00 16.12
C SER A 149 19.05 23.39 14.94
N LEU A 150 19.21 22.08 14.98
CA LEU A 150 19.67 21.30 13.84
C LEU A 150 18.47 20.62 13.19
N VAL A 151 18.19 20.97 11.94
CA VAL A 151 17.11 20.38 11.15
C VAL A 151 17.71 19.42 10.13
N LEU A 152 17.34 18.15 10.25
CA LEU A 152 17.72 17.07 9.33
C LEU A 152 16.48 16.64 8.54
N THR A 153 16.53 16.79 7.23
CA THR A 153 15.46 16.31 6.34
C THR A 153 15.97 15.12 5.55
N ALA A 154 15.17 14.05 5.49
CA ALA A 154 15.43 12.90 4.64
C ALA A 154 14.21 12.65 3.74
N THR A 155 14.44 12.42 2.46
CA THR A 155 13.40 12.17 1.47
C THR A 155 13.71 10.91 0.69
N ALA A 156 12.68 10.10 0.44
CA ALA A 156 12.79 8.91 -0.39
C ALA A 156 11.63 8.89 -1.38
N ALA A 157 11.88 8.54 -2.63
CA ALA A 157 10.83 8.49 -3.67
C ALA A 157 9.81 7.36 -3.45
N LYS A 158 10.14 6.38 -2.60
CA LYS A 158 9.31 5.23 -2.29
C LYS A 158 9.10 5.12 -0.78
N ASN A 159 8.01 4.46 -0.37
CA ASN A 159 7.79 4.12 1.02
C ASN A 159 8.48 2.77 1.32
N PRO A 160 9.40 2.69 2.30
CA PRO A 160 10.08 1.45 2.65
C PRO A 160 9.10 0.36 3.09
N LYS A 161 7.96 0.72 3.71
CA LYS A 161 6.93 -0.26 4.07
C LYS A 161 6.34 -0.98 2.87
N TYR A 162 6.24 -0.34 1.71
CA TYR A 162 5.73 -0.96 0.48
C TYR A 162 6.85 -1.58 -0.36
N LYS A 163 8.01 -0.93 -0.45
CA LYS A 163 9.15 -1.44 -1.24
C LYS A 163 9.72 -2.73 -0.63
N LEU A 164 9.83 -2.79 0.69
CA LEU A 164 10.43 -3.95 1.36
C LEU A 164 9.47 -5.13 1.47
N THR A 165 8.16 -4.90 1.34
CA THR A 165 7.12 -5.95 1.32
C THR A 165 6.75 -6.41 -0.08
N ALA A 166 7.36 -5.83 -1.11
CA ALA A 166 7.18 -6.23 -2.49
C ALA A 166 8.33 -7.10 -3.03
N PRO A 167 8.91 -8.09 -2.29
CA PRO A 167 9.64 -9.11 -3.01
C PRO A 167 8.63 -9.83 -3.88
N THR A 168 8.92 -9.74 -5.16
CA THR A 168 8.44 -10.61 -6.21
C THR A 168 8.57 -12.06 -5.73
N ILE A 169 7.59 -12.87 -6.10
CA ILE A 169 7.24 -14.28 -5.78
C ILE A 169 8.40 -15.30 -5.61
N GLU A 170 9.66 -14.94 -5.82
CA GLU A 170 10.80 -15.86 -5.77
C GLU A 170 11.15 -16.41 -4.37
N TRP A 171 10.57 -15.88 -3.28
CA TRP A 171 11.00 -16.15 -1.90
C TRP A 171 9.86 -16.62 -0.96
N ILE A 172 8.87 -17.36 -1.48
CA ILE A 172 7.71 -17.83 -0.68
C ILE A 172 8.08 -18.87 0.42
N ASN A 173 9.31 -19.40 0.42
CA ASN A 173 9.78 -20.39 1.41
C ASN A 173 10.95 -19.91 2.29
N SER A 174 11.41 -18.68 2.13
CA SER A 174 12.63 -18.19 2.78
C SER A 174 12.31 -17.34 4.00
N GLU A 175 13.20 -17.45 4.98
CA GLU A 175 13.16 -16.75 6.27
C GLU A 175 12.84 -15.26 6.11
N ILE A 176 12.20 -14.67 7.13
CA ILE A 176 11.93 -13.24 7.18
C ILE A 176 13.27 -12.51 6.93
N PRO A 177 13.34 -11.66 5.88
CA PRO A 177 14.61 -11.07 5.48
C PRO A 177 15.17 -10.18 6.60
N ASN A 178 16.51 -10.19 6.74
CA ASN A 178 17.17 -9.37 7.75
C ASN A 178 16.87 -7.89 7.50
N TRP A 179 16.03 -7.31 8.35
CA TRP A 179 15.53 -5.95 8.20
C TRP A 179 16.66 -4.90 8.20
N LYS A 180 17.78 -5.14 8.90
CA LYS A 180 18.93 -4.22 8.92
C LYS A 180 19.60 -4.15 7.55
N VAL A 181 19.69 -5.28 6.86
CA VAL A 181 20.25 -5.34 5.49
C VAL A 181 19.31 -4.61 4.53
N LEU A 182 18.01 -4.86 4.64
CA LEU A 182 17.00 -4.18 3.83
C LEU A 182 16.99 -2.66 4.04
N ALA A 183 17.07 -2.20 5.28
CA ALA A 183 17.13 -0.78 5.61
C ALA A 183 18.37 -0.11 5.02
N LYS A 184 19.55 -0.73 5.18
CA LYS A 184 20.81 -0.24 4.59
C LYS A 184 20.74 -0.14 3.07
N ARG A 185 20.17 -1.16 2.42
CA ARG A 185 19.99 -1.17 0.96
C ARG A 185 19.03 -0.09 0.50
N PHE A 186 17.86 0.03 1.14
CA PHE A 186 16.89 1.07 0.85
C PHE A 186 17.52 2.46 0.93
N LEU A 187 18.27 2.69 2.01
CA LEU A 187 18.96 3.94 2.26
C LEU A 187 19.94 4.30 1.13
N ALA A 188 20.78 3.34 0.74
CA ALA A 188 21.82 3.55 -0.26
C ALA A 188 21.26 3.81 -1.66
N GLU A 189 20.11 3.25 -2.00
CA GLU A 189 19.54 3.34 -3.34
C GLU A 189 18.69 4.61 -3.55
N GLU A 190 18.05 5.15 -2.51
CA GLU A 190 16.85 5.99 -2.73
C GLU A 190 16.66 7.19 -1.78
N VAL A 191 17.57 7.44 -0.83
CA VAL A 191 17.36 8.49 0.18
C VAL A 191 18.27 9.70 -0.02
N LYS A 192 17.65 10.87 -0.21
CA LYS A 192 18.33 12.17 -0.21
C LYS A 192 18.22 12.82 1.16
N ARG A 193 19.33 13.36 1.67
CA ARG A 193 19.36 14.04 2.97
C ARG A 193 19.88 15.46 2.86
N GLN A 194 19.37 16.31 3.73
CA GLN A 194 19.84 17.67 3.90
C GLN A 194 19.90 18.01 5.39
N GLU A 195 20.93 18.76 5.75
CA GLU A 195 21.15 19.29 7.08
C GLU A 195 21.13 20.82 7.04
N LYS A 196 20.48 21.45 8.01
CA LYS A 196 20.48 22.90 8.20
C LYS A 196 20.56 23.26 9.67
N HIS A 197 21.45 24.19 9.99
CA HIS A 197 21.50 24.85 11.30
C HIS A 197 20.68 26.13 11.21
N LEU A 198 19.73 26.30 12.12
CA LEU A 198 18.81 27.44 12.13
C LEU A 198 18.73 28.03 13.54
N PRO A 199 18.70 29.37 13.68
CA PRO A 199 18.35 30.00 14.95
C PRO A 199 17.02 29.46 15.46
N LEU A 200 16.94 29.08 16.73
CA LEU A 200 15.77 28.38 17.26
C LEU A 200 14.48 29.21 17.10
N GLN A 201 14.59 30.53 17.26
CA GLN A 201 13.49 31.49 17.09
C GLN A 201 12.98 31.62 15.65
N SER A 202 13.73 31.16 14.65
CA SER A 202 13.32 31.21 13.24
C SER A 202 12.36 30.08 12.83
N LEU A 203 12.23 29.05 13.68
CA LEU A 203 11.25 27.99 13.47
C LEU A 203 9.82 28.49 13.74
N LEU A 204 8.82 27.78 13.22
CA LEU A 204 7.42 28.10 13.47
C LEU A 204 6.95 27.53 14.80
N THR A 205 6.05 28.24 15.51
CA THR A 205 5.42 27.71 16.73
C THR A 205 4.65 26.41 16.42
N PRO A 206 4.69 25.37 17.29
CA PRO A 206 5.32 25.36 18.61
C PRO A 206 6.80 24.90 18.59
N LEU A 207 7.42 24.73 17.43
CA LEU A 207 8.79 24.21 17.30
C LEU A 207 9.89 25.26 17.48
N ASN A 208 9.54 26.50 17.82
CA ASN A 208 10.48 27.61 18.01
C ASN A 208 11.09 27.66 19.43
N ASN A 209 10.75 26.70 20.29
CA ASN A 209 11.46 26.38 21.52
C ASN A 209 11.08 24.96 21.99
N TRP A 210 11.91 24.35 22.84
CA TRP A 210 11.67 22.98 23.28
C TRP A 210 10.48 22.83 24.23
N SER A 211 10.27 23.78 25.14
CA SER A 211 9.19 23.70 26.14
C SER A 211 7.81 23.65 25.49
N ASP A 212 7.58 24.53 24.51
CA ASP A 212 6.32 24.59 23.77
C ASP A 212 6.17 23.37 22.86
N ALA A 213 7.25 22.92 22.20
CA ALA A 213 7.24 21.71 21.40
C ALA A 213 6.85 20.50 22.26
N LYS A 214 7.49 20.30 23.41
CA LYS A 214 7.18 19.23 24.37
C LYS A 214 5.73 19.28 24.82
N THR A 215 5.25 20.46 25.22
CA THR A 215 3.86 20.66 25.67
C THR A 215 2.87 20.33 24.54
N ALA A 216 3.11 20.81 23.33
CA ALA A 216 2.27 20.50 22.18
C ALA A 216 2.23 19.00 21.87
N VAL A 217 3.36 18.31 21.98
CA VAL A 217 3.44 16.86 21.76
C VAL A 217 2.68 16.07 22.83
N GLN A 218 2.76 16.49 24.09
CA GLN A 218 1.97 15.89 25.18
C GLN A 218 0.46 16.04 24.97
N LEU A 219 0.04 17.13 24.31
CA LEU A 219 -1.36 17.42 23.99
C LEU A 219 -1.81 16.88 22.63
N ALA A 220 -0.94 16.18 21.90
CA ALA A 220 -1.19 15.67 20.54
C ALA A 220 -1.28 14.13 20.53
N PRO A 221 -2.38 13.54 21.04
CA PRO A 221 -2.58 12.09 21.01
C PRO A 221 -2.71 11.57 19.57
N ASN A 222 -2.73 10.25 19.45
CA ASN A 222 -3.08 9.59 18.19
C ASN A 222 -4.42 10.10 17.67
N CYS A 223 -4.52 10.29 16.35
CA CYS A 223 -5.78 10.68 15.73
C CYS A 223 -5.95 9.98 14.39
N VAL A 224 -7.20 9.72 14.02
CA VAL A 224 -7.56 9.17 12.71
C VAL A 224 -8.74 9.95 12.18
N THR A 225 -8.50 10.71 11.11
CA THR A 225 -9.56 11.34 10.33
C THR A 225 -9.74 10.56 9.02
N PRO A 226 -10.92 9.96 8.78
CA PRO A 226 -11.17 9.19 7.58
C PRO A 226 -11.22 10.10 6.36
N THR A 227 -10.32 9.87 5.40
CA THR A 227 -10.30 10.50 4.06
C THR A 227 -9.89 9.46 3.02
N LEU A 228 -10.37 9.61 1.78
CA LEU A 228 -10.02 8.70 0.66
C LEU A 228 -8.56 8.84 0.23
N ASP A 229 -8.05 10.08 0.24
CA ASP A 229 -6.65 10.41 -0.01
C ASP A 229 -6.07 11.00 1.27
N GLY A 230 -4.91 10.50 1.70
CA GLY A 230 -4.39 10.90 3.00
C GLY A 230 -2.91 10.68 3.23
N TYR A 231 -2.46 11.34 4.28
CA TYR A 231 -1.13 11.21 4.85
C TYR A 231 -1.25 10.57 6.23
N ILE A 232 -0.38 9.59 6.48
CA ILE A 232 -0.07 9.11 7.81
C ILE A 232 1.19 9.81 8.28
N TYR A 233 1.16 10.34 9.48
CA TYR A 233 2.30 10.97 10.13
C TYR A 233 2.72 10.12 11.32
N PHE A 234 4.01 9.80 11.39
CA PHE A 234 4.62 9.24 12.60
C PHE A 234 5.41 10.34 13.27
N HIS A 235 4.95 10.77 14.45
CA HIS A 235 5.57 11.82 15.23
C HIS A 235 6.22 11.25 16.48
N ARG A 236 7.45 11.67 16.76
CA ARG A 236 8.19 11.29 17.97
C ARG A 236 8.86 12.50 18.58
N ALA A 237 8.97 12.49 19.90
CA ALA A 237 9.78 13.46 20.63
C ALA A 237 10.41 12.81 21.85
N SER A 238 11.59 13.29 22.25
CA SER A 238 12.27 12.79 23.43
C SER A 238 13.23 13.83 24.02
N GLU A 239 13.42 13.75 25.32
CA GLU A 239 14.50 14.35 26.10
C GLU A 239 14.99 13.30 27.11
N LEU A 240 16.04 13.62 27.88
CA LEU A 240 16.51 12.72 28.94
C LEU A 240 15.38 12.40 29.93
N GLY A 241 15.02 11.12 30.02
CA GLY A 241 13.97 10.61 30.92
C GLY A 241 12.53 10.72 30.39
N TRP A 242 12.31 11.26 29.18
CA TRP A 242 10.98 11.39 28.60
C TRP A 242 10.96 11.05 27.11
N LYS A 243 9.92 10.32 26.68
CA LYS A 243 9.69 9.97 25.28
C LYS A 243 8.20 9.93 24.97
N MET A 244 7.85 10.34 23.76
CA MET A 244 6.52 10.18 23.19
C MET A 244 6.59 9.76 21.73
N THR A 245 5.64 8.90 21.37
CA THR A 245 5.42 8.43 20.00
C THR A 245 3.92 8.54 19.72
N SER A 246 3.58 9.18 18.61
CA SER A 246 2.20 9.33 18.15
C SER A 246 2.10 9.02 16.65
N SER A 247 0.94 8.53 16.23
CA SER A 247 0.55 8.30 14.84
C SER A 247 -0.70 9.11 14.54
N TRP A 248 -0.65 9.91 13.47
CA TRP A 248 -1.75 10.78 13.05
C TRP A 248 -2.13 10.48 11.62
N SER A 249 -3.40 10.17 11.36
CA SER A 249 -3.94 10.06 10.01
C SER A 249 -4.77 11.31 9.72
N ASN A 250 -4.33 12.11 8.75
CA ASN A 250 -5.04 13.30 8.26
C ASN A 250 -5.50 14.26 9.38
N PRO A 251 -4.58 14.79 10.19
CA PRO A 251 -4.95 15.79 11.19
C PRO A 251 -5.59 17.01 10.51
N ARG A 252 -6.68 17.53 11.10
CA ARG A 252 -7.42 18.71 10.64
C ARG A 252 -7.43 19.80 11.68
N HIS A 253 -7.46 21.06 11.25
CA HIS A 253 -7.47 22.22 12.16
C HIS A 253 -8.73 22.32 13.02
N ASP A 254 -9.88 21.85 12.51
CA ASP A 254 -11.16 21.92 13.20
C ASP A 254 -11.39 20.78 14.19
N LEU A 255 -10.82 19.59 13.93
CA LEU A 255 -11.01 18.40 14.77
C LEU A 255 -9.81 18.09 15.67
N THR A 256 -8.60 18.32 15.17
CA THR A 256 -7.34 17.95 15.82
C THR A 256 -6.35 19.12 15.72
N PRO A 257 -6.67 20.28 16.31
CA PRO A 257 -5.95 21.53 16.09
C PRO A 257 -4.47 21.46 16.49
N VAL A 258 -4.14 20.73 17.55
CA VAL A 258 -2.75 20.62 18.04
C VAL A 258 -1.88 19.82 17.06
N GLN A 259 -2.38 18.68 16.57
CA GLN A 259 -1.70 17.85 15.57
C GLN A 259 -1.52 18.62 14.26
N ALA A 260 -2.56 19.32 13.79
CA ALA A 260 -2.51 20.10 12.57
C ALA A 260 -1.49 21.25 12.70
N LYS A 261 -1.48 21.98 13.83
CA LYS A 261 -0.49 23.03 14.13
C LYS A 261 0.94 22.48 14.20
N LEU A 262 1.14 21.30 14.78
CA LEU A 262 2.45 20.65 14.77
C LEU A 262 2.88 20.32 13.34
N VAL A 263 2.02 19.70 12.53
CA VAL A 263 2.31 19.39 11.12
C VAL A 263 2.68 20.66 10.35
N ASP A 264 1.91 21.74 10.50
CA ASP A 264 2.19 23.04 9.87
C ASP A 264 3.57 23.57 10.23
N ALA A 265 3.99 23.42 11.49
CA ALA A 265 5.33 23.85 11.91
C ALA A 265 6.46 23.08 11.21
N TYR A 266 6.21 21.85 10.75
CA TYR A 266 7.15 21.08 9.92
C TYR A 266 7.05 21.37 8.41
N MET A 267 5.94 21.94 7.93
CA MET A 267 5.68 22.12 6.49
C MET A 267 6.77 22.87 5.71
N PRO A 268 7.47 23.88 6.26
CA PRO A 268 8.60 24.52 5.57
C PRO A 268 9.72 23.54 5.19
N PHE A 269 9.87 22.45 5.93
CA PHE A 269 10.89 21.42 5.71
C PHE A 269 10.36 20.22 4.91
N LEU A 270 9.06 19.97 4.96
CA LEU A 270 8.41 18.91 4.19
C LEU A 270 8.22 19.27 2.70
N SER A 271 8.19 20.55 2.37
CA SER A 271 7.91 21.08 1.03
C SER A 271 9.16 21.40 0.20
N SER A 272 10.35 21.46 0.82
CA SER A 272 11.60 21.88 0.19
C SER A 272 12.16 20.92 -0.87
N PHE A 273 11.49 19.79 -1.12
CA PHE A 273 11.87 18.77 -2.10
C PHE A 273 10.78 18.46 -3.14
N LEU A 274 9.65 19.18 -3.09
CA LEU A 274 8.55 19.07 -4.05
C LEU A 274 8.62 20.14 -5.16
N ARG A 275 9.74 20.86 -5.26
CA ARG A 275 10.03 21.84 -6.32
C ARG A 275 11.18 21.37 -7.18
#